data_AF-A0A951QCL5-F1
#
_entry.id   AF-A0A951QCL5-F1
#
_cell.length_a   1.000
_cell.length_b   1.000
_cell.length_c   1.000
_cell.angle_alpha   90.00
_cell.angle_beta   90.00
_cell.angle_gamma   90.00
#
_symmetry.space_group_name_H-M   'P 1'
#
loop_
_entity.id
_entity.type
_entity.pdbx_description
1 polymer ?
#
loop_
_entity_poly.entity_id
_entity_poly.type
_entity_poly.pdbx_seq_one_letter_code
_entity_poly.pdbx_strand_id
1 'polypeptide(L)'
;MVASVSIISGSSGDYFTRAIVYYKSEDREPEKGELQGEFYGSFAKSLELDRQAIAHKDRRLSSLMQGIDPTTGKVLRKGGKTVDESGVEKKKNSSVGAIDITFSAPKDVSIAAFLAPEKERLQIEKAHNESVKAALTHLEENYAFLRTASGNEKAQIVAGIFAHTTSRDGDPQLHSHGVVLNSCQGKESGKTGALDGMAILQAQHRLGEIYRNELQHKLENLGYITRQVSLQRGYSFEITNIGLTQEVRDHFSKRSEAIDKEVSEHPEKSRSKAAVDTRKKKRRKLIELLALSGGKLKD
;
A
#
# COMPACT_ATOMS: atom_id res chain seq x y z
N MET A 1 -6.27 6.41 -10.99
CA MET A 1 -4.85 6.09 -10.67
C MET A 1 -4.79 5.21 -9.41
N VAL A 2 -4.35 3.95 -9.44
CA VAL A 2 -2.98 3.36 -9.52
C VAL A 2 -2.22 3.45 -8.19
N ALA A 3 -1.65 2.30 -7.81
CA ALA A 3 -0.67 2.13 -6.74
C ALA A 3 0.24 3.36 -6.61
N SER A 4 0.15 4.14 -5.54
CA SER A 4 1.09 5.26 -5.34
C SER A 4 2.35 4.75 -4.66
N VAL A 5 3.53 5.17 -5.14
CA VAL A 5 4.79 4.85 -4.46
C VAL A 5 5.29 6.04 -3.66
N SER A 6 5.76 5.81 -2.44
CA SER A 6 6.37 6.83 -1.58
C SER A 6 7.58 6.27 -0.84
N ILE A 7 8.63 7.07 -0.71
CA ILE A 7 9.85 6.69 0.01
C ILE A 7 9.72 7.09 1.48
N ILE A 8 10.01 6.15 2.38
CA ILE A 8 9.92 6.36 3.83
C ILE A 8 11.32 6.34 4.44
N SER A 9 11.62 7.32 5.28
CA SER A 9 12.87 7.33 6.04
C SER A 9 12.85 6.31 7.19
N GLY A 10 13.98 5.64 7.42
CA GLY A 10 14.10 4.65 8.49
C GLY A 10 13.93 5.22 9.90
N SER A 11 14.28 6.49 10.11
CA SER A 11 14.06 7.20 11.38
C SER A 11 12.60 7.58 11.64
N SER A 12 11.75 7.54 10.60
CA SER A 12 10.32 7.86 10.72
C SER A 12 9.45 6.62 10.81
N GLY A 13 10.02 5.43 11.05
CA GLY A 13 9.26 4.17 11.09
C GLY A 13 8.06 4.25 12.02
N ASP A 14 8.27 4.63 13.28
CA ASP A 14 7.19 4.76 14.26
C ASP A 14 6.14 5.82 13.89
N TYR A 15 6.57 6.95 13.30
CA TYR A 15 5.66 8.00 12.83
C TYR A 15 4.84 7.55 11.63
N PHE A 16 5.47 6.85 10.68
CA PHE A 16 4.85 6.39 9.45
C PHE A 16 3.91 5.23 9.70
N THR A 17 4.31 4.26 10.53
CA THR A 17 3.43 3.20 11.01
C THR A 17 2.25 3.83 11.74
N ARG A 18 2.46 4.78 12.67
CA ARG A 18 1.35 5.51 13.31
C ARG A 18 0.43 6.17 12.28
N ALA A 19 0.97 6.83 11.26
CA ALA A 19 0.18 7.48 10.24
C ALA A 19 -0.62 6.49 9.38
N ILE A 20 -0.06 5.36 8.97
CA ILE A 20 -0.82 4.32 8.26
C ILE A 20 -1.92 3.76 9.18
N VAL A 21 -1.53 3.33 10.37
CA VAL A 21 -2.34 2.60 11.34
C VAL A 21 -3.49 3.43 11.92
N TYR A 22 -3.32 4.73 12.10
CA TYR A 22 -4.36 5.63 12.62
C TYR A 22 -5.63 5.67 11.76
N TYR A 23 -5.56 5.29 10.48
CA TYR A 23 -6.71 5.36 9.57
C TYR A 23 -7.55 4.09 9.50
N LYS A 24 -7.22 3.05 10.29
CA LYS A 24 -8.02 1.82 10.40
C LYS A 24 -9.21 1.97 11.35
N SER A 25 -9.13 2.85 12.34
CA SER A 25 -10.10 2.99 13.42
C SER A 25 -10.89 4.30 13.32
N GLU A 26 -12.20 4.21 13.46
CA GLU A 26 -13.15 5.33 13.48
C GLU A 26 -12.77 6.40 14.52
N ASP A 27 -11.93 7.37 14.12
CA ASP A 27 -11.55 8.53 14.92
C ASP A 27 -10.93 8.21 16.32
N ARG A 28 -10.32 7.03 16.52
CA ARG A 28 -9.57 6.69 17.76
C ARG A 28 -8.14 6.24 17.48
N GLU A 29 -7.21 6.61 18.36
CA GLU A 29 -5.85 6.03 18.34
C GLU A 29 -5.94 4.52 18.65
N PRO A 30 -5.31 3.66 17.83
CA PRO A 30 -5.31 2.23 18.07
C PRO A 30 -4.54 1.88 19.33
N GLU A 31 -5.04 0.88 20.05
CA GLU A 31 -4.44 0.48 21.31
C GLU A 31 -3.12 -0.27 21.10
N LYS A 32 -2.24 -0.26 22.11
CA LYS A 32 -1.00 -1.03 22.07
C LYS A 32 -1.34 -2.52 21.94
N GLY A 33 -0.83 -3.17 20.90
CA GLY A 33 -1.11 -4.58 20.61
C GLY A 33 -2.25 -4.81 19.63
N GLU A 34 -3.03 -3.77 19.27
CA GLU A 34 -4.07 -3.88 18.26
C GLU A 34 -3.47 -4.30 16.91
N LEU A 35 -4.05 -5.30 16.25
CA LEU A 35 -3.54 -5.85 15.00
C LEU A 35 -3.82 -4.90 13.83
N GLN A 36 -2.76 -4.58 13.09
CA GLN A 36 -2.79 -3.54 12.06
C GLN A 36 -2.52 -4.07 10.66
N GLY A 37 -1.68 -5.10 10.57
CA GLY A 37 -1.28 -5.65 9.30
C GLY A 37 -0.67 -7.02 9.45
N GLU A 38 0.02 -7.45 8.41
CA GLU A 38 0.76 -8.72 8.38
C GLU A 38 2.09 -8.54 7.65
N PHE A 39 3.10 -9.30 8.07
CA PHE A 39 4.35 -9.41 7.33
C PHE A 39 4.17 -10.31 6.10
N TYR A 40 4.92 -10.03 5.04
CA TYR A 40 4.87 -10.79 3.79
C TYR A 40 6.22 -10.79 3.06
N GLY A 41 6.55 -11.89 2.39
CA GLY A 41 7.66 -11.99 1.43
C GLY A 41 8.68 -13.07 1.79
N SER A 42 9.53 -13.47 0.83
CA SER A 42 10.41 -14.62 1.07
C SER A 42 11.51 -14.33 2.09
N PHE A 43 12.00 -13.09 2.18
CA PHE A 43 12.97 -12.76 3.23
C PHE A 43 12.25 -12.64 4.59
N ALA A 44 10.97 -12.27 4.60
CA ALA A 44 10.15 -12.36 5.81
C ALA A 44 10.06 -13.82 6.28
N LYS A 45 9.92 -14.77 5.35
CA LYS A 45 9.92 -16.21 5.65
C LYS A 45 11.25 -16.68 6.23
N SER A 46 12.39 -16.25 5.67
CA SER A 46 13.72 -16.55 6.20
C SER A 46 13.95 -15.99 7.60
N LEU A 47 13.26 -14.90 7.96
CA LEU A 47 13.27 -14.31 9.31
C LEU A 47 12.16 -14.87 10.22
N GLU A 48 11.42 -15.89 9.77
CA GLU A 48 10.26 -16.49 10.44
C GLU A 48 9.09 -15.52 10.70
N LEU A 49 9.03 -14.42 9.95
CA LEU A 49 7.99 -13.38 10.09
C LEU A 49 6.83 -13.52 9.11
N ASP A 50 6.99 -14.26 8.01
CA ASP A 50 5.96 -14.32 6.95
C ASP A 50 4.57 -14.67 7.52
N ARG A 51 3.57 -13.87 7.13
CA ARG A 51 2.17 -13.94 7.58
C ARG A 51 1.94 -13.69 9.06
N GLN A 52 2.96 -13.38 9.85
CA GLN A 52 2.75 -12.97 11.23
C GLN A 52 2.07 -11.60 11.27
N ALA A 53 1.14 -11.44 12.21
CA ALA A 53 0.44 -10.19 12.41
C ALA A 53 1.40 -9.09 12.91
N ILE A 54 1.19 -7.87 12.44
CA ILE A 54 1.90 -6.66 12.85
C ILE A 54 0.99 -5.88 13.79
N ALA A 55 1.44 -5.66 15.01
CA ALA A 55 0.72 -4.87 16.01
C ALA A 55 1.05 -3.36 15.90
N HIS A 56 0.23 -2.51 16.52
CA HIS A 56 0.59 -1.11 16.71
C HIS A 56 1.92 -0.99 17.48
N LYS A 57 2.88 -0.20 16.95
CA LYS A 57 4.26 -0.05 17.46
C LYS A 57 5.05 -1.35 17.52
N ASP A 58 4.85 -2.24 16.54
CA ASP A 58 5.62 -3.47 16.43
C ASP A 58 7.12 -3.20 16.28
N ARG A 59 7.90 -3.63 17.28
CA ARG A 59 9.36 -3.45 17.26
C ARG A 59 10.01 -4.13 16.08
N ARG A 60 9.47 -5.26 15.60
CA ARG A 60 10.06 -6.02 14.50
C ARG A 60 10.08 -5.18 13.22
N LEU A 61 8.98 -4.49 12.95
CA LEU A 61 8.87 -3.57 11.82
C LEU A 61 9.87 -2.41 11.95
N SER A 62 9.92 -1.78 13.12
CA SER A 62 10.82 -0.65 13.38
C SER A 62 12.31 -1.03 13.22
N SER A 63 12.72 -2.21 13.69
CA SER A 63 14.08 -2.75 13.52
C SER A 63 14.42 -2.97 12.04
N LEU A 64 13.52 -3.60 11.28
CA LEU A 64 13.71 -3.83 9.84
C LEU A 64 13.81 -2.51 9.05
N MET A 65 13.02 -1.50 9.44
CA MET A 65 13.10 -0.15 8.89
C MET A 65 14.40 0.57 9.23
N GLN A 66 15.09 0.18 10.30
CA GLN A 66 16.42 0.66 10.66
C GLN A 66 17.55 -0.17 10.03
N GLY A 67 17.22 -1.29 9.41
CA GLY A 67 18.22 -2.19 8.82
C GLY A 67 18.77 -3.23 9.79
N ILE A 68 18.01 -3.58 10.81
CA ILE A 68 18.38 -4.50 11.88
C ILE A 68 17.46 -5.72 11.82
N ASP A 69 18.05 -6.92 11.93
CA ASP A 69 17.33 -8.17 12.12
C ASP A 69 16.61 -8.14 13.47
N PRO A 70 15.27 -8.22 13.51
CA PRO A 70 14.52 -8.09 14.74
C PRO A 70 14.67 -9.28 15.70
N THR A 71 15.16 -10.42 15.21
CA THR A 71 15.35 -11.66 15.98
C THR A 71 16.78 -11.73 16.52
N THR A 72 17.77 -11.42 15.69
CA THR A 72 19.19 -11.60 16.04
C THR A 72 19.92 -10.31 16.42
N GLY A 73 19.35 -9.14 16.11
CA GLY A 73 20.01 -7.84 16.27
C GLY A 73 21.14 -7.58 15.26
N LYS A 74 21.39 -8.49 14.31
CA LYS A 74 22.41 -8.32 13.27
C LYS A 74 22.05 -7.17 12.33
N VAL A 75 23.06 -6.47 11.85
CA VAL A 75 22.90 -5.41 10.85
C VAL A 75 22.65 -6.05 9.48
N LEU A 76 21.45 -5.87 8.95
CA LEU A 76 21.04 -6.35 7.63
C LEU A 76 21.52 -5.42 6.51
N ARG A 77 21.46 -4.11 6.75
CA ARG A 77 22.00 -3.09 5.86
C ARG A 77 22.63 -2.00 6.69
N LYS A 78 23.73 -1.44 6.21
CA LYS A 78 24.25 -0.21 6.80
C LYS A 78 23.22 0.89 6.59
N GLY A 79 22.50 1.29 7.64
CA GLY A 79 21.90 2.63 7.68
C GLY A 79 23.03 3.60 7.36
N GLY A 80 22.82 4.57 6.46
CA GLY A 80 23.86 5.37 5.80
C GLY A 80 24.76 6.21 6.72
N LYS A 81 25.46 5.57 7.65
CA LYS A 81 26.62 6.04 8.40
C LYS A 81 27.84 5.62 7.59
N THR A 82 28.51 6.60 7.02
CA THR A 82 29.89 6.48 6.59
C THR A 82 30.76 7.01 7.73
N VAL A 83 31.78 6.27 8.11
CA VAL A 83 32.89 6.77 8.90
C VAL A 83 33.79 7.51 7.91
N ASP A 84 34.09 8.78 8.15
CA ASP A 84 35.11 9.47 7.35
C ASP A 84 36.52 8.98 7.72
N GLU A 85 37.52 9.35 6.93
CA GLU A 85 38.94 8.97 7.14
C GLU A 85 39.47 9.44 8.51
N SER A 86 38.77 10.36 9.19
CA SER A 86 39.05 10.85 10.54
C SER A 86 38.35 10.08 11.67
N GLY A 87 37.59 9.03 11.38
CA GLY A 87 36.94 8.21 12.41
C GLY A 87 35.66 8.81 13.01
N VAL A 88 35.13 9.91 12.44
CA VAL A 88 33.96 10.61 12.97
C VAL A 88 32.69 10.10 12.30
N GLU A 89 31.71 9.66 13.11
CA GLU A 89 30.40 9.25 12.60
C GLU A 89 29.59 10.46 12.11
N LYS A 90 29.51 10.68 10.80
CA LYS A 90 28.52 11.60 10.23
C LYS A 90 27.16 10.91 10.11
N LYS A 91 26.18 11.34 10.90
CA LYS A 91 24.75 11.08 10.66
C LYS A 91 24.34 11.73 9.33
N LYS A 92 24.36 10.97 8.23
CA LYS A 92 23.65 11.41 7.03
C LYS A 92 22.15 11.30 7.31
N ASN A 93 21.41 12.41 7.14
CA ASN A 93 19.96 12.44 7.30
C ASN A 93 19.30 11.30 6.52
N SER A 94 18.48 10.52 7.23
CA SER A 94 17.50 9.54 6.76
C SER A 94 17.98 8.51 5.71
N SER A 95 18.55 7.39 6.15
CA SER A 95 18.59 6.20 5.27
C SER A 95 17.17 5.78 4.91
N VAL A 96 16.88 5.48 3.65
CA VAL A 96 15.58 4.94 3.24
C VAL A 96 15.30 3.67 4.03
N GLY A 97 14.19 3.66 4.76
CA GLY A 97 13.75 2.55 5.61
C GLY A 97 12.81 1.60 4.91
N ALA A 98 11.95 2.15 4.04
CA ALA A 98 10.99 1.39 3.26
C ALA A 98 10.50 2.18 2.04
N ILE A 99 9.88 1.47 1.12
CA ILE A 99 9.16 1.99 -0.04
C ILE A 99 7.69 1.57 0.14
N ASP A 100 6.80 2.54 0.33
CA ASP A 100 5.36 2.31 0.41
C ASP A 100 4.78 2.17 -0.99
N ILE A 101 4.00 1.11 -1.22
CA ILE A 101 3.22 0.90 -2.43
C ILE A 101 1.75 0.81 -2.02
N THR A 102 0.97 1.87 -2.28
CA THR A 102 -0.43 1.95 -1.82
C THR A 102 -1.39 1.40 -2.88
N PHE A 103 -1.82 0.16 -2.75
CA PHE A 103 -2.80 -0.46 -3.64
C PHE A 103 -4.21 0.04 -3.32
N SER A 104 -4.85 0.77 -4.25
CA SER A 104 -6.22 1.26 -4.09
C SER A 104 -7.15 0.51 -5.03
N ALA A 105 -8.23 -0.06 -4.50
CA ALA A 105 -9.26 -0.71 -5.32
C ALA A 105 -10.01 0.32 -6.20
N PRO A 106 -10.57 -0.10 -7.34
CA PRO A 106 -11.52 0.74 -8.07
C PRO A 106 -12.66 1.21 -7.16
N LYS A 107 -13.22 2.38 -7.47
CA LYS A 107 -14.22 3.01 -6.61
C LYS A 107 -15.45 2.12 -6.41
N ASP A 108 -15.92 1.46 -7.47
CA ASP A 108 -17.01 0.49 -7.43
C ASP A 108 -16.77 -0.62 -6.41
N VAL A 109 -15.54 -1.15 -6.32
CA VAL A 109 -15.17 -2.19 -5.34
C VAL A 109 -15.23 -1.64 -3.92
N SER A 110 -14.74 -0.41 -3.72
CA SER A 110 -14.80 0.24 -2.40
C SER A 110 -16.23 0.48 -1.95
N ILE A 111 -17.11 0.91 -2.86
CA ILE A 111 -18.54 1.12 -2.59
C ILE A 111 -19.23 -0.22 -2.34
N ALA A 112 -18.96 -1.25 -3.16
CA ALA A 112 -19.49 -2.59 -2.97
C ALA A 112 -19.14 -3.16 -1.59
N ALA A 113 -17.86 -3.08 -1.19
CA ALA A 113 -17.41 -3.52 0.14
C ALA A 113 -18.10 -2.75 1.27
N PHE A 114 -18.33 -1.45 1.09
CA PHE A 114 -18.98 -0.62 2.10
C PHE A 114 -20.47 -0.93 2.29
N LEU A 115 -21.18 -1.25 1.20
CA LEU A 115 -22.62 -1.53 1.21
C LEU A 115 -22.94 -3.01 1.50
N ALA A 116 -21.99 -3.90 1.26
CA ALA A 116 -22.19 -5.34 1.37
C ALA A 116 -22.46 -5.77 2.84
N PRO A 117 -23.32 -6.80 3.05
CA PRO A 117 -23.40 -7.49 4.32
C PRO A 117 -22.03 -8.02 4.76
N GLU A 118 -21.83 -8.21 6.07
CA GLU A 118 -20.52 -8.54 6.66
C GLU A 118 -19.82 -9.71 5.95
N LYS A 119 -20.54 -10.80 5.67
CA LYS A 119 -19.99 -11.98 5.00
C LYS A 119 -19.43 -11.66 3.61
N GLU A 120 -20.18 -10.90 2.81
CA GLU A 120 -19.78 -10.52 1.45
C GLU A 120 -18.66 -9.48 1.49
N ARG A 121 -18.74 -8.49 2.40
CA ARG A 121 -17.65 -7.53 2.65
C ARG A 121 -16.33 -8.24 2.94
N LEU A 122 -16.34 -9.23 3.83
CA LEU A 122 -15.14 -10.01 4.16
C LEU A 122 -14.59 -10.79 2.95
N GLN A 123 -15.44 -11.24 2.03
CA GLN A 123 -15.00 -11.88 0.79
C GLN A 123 -14.33 -10.89 -0.17
N ILE A 124 -14.88 -9.68 -0.31
CA ILE A 124 -14.29 -8.60 -1.11
C ILE A 124 -12.94 -8.17 -0.52
N GLU A 125 -12.87 -7.96 0.80
CA GLU A 125 -11.64 -7.60 1.50
C GLU A 125 -10.57 -8.69 1.36
N LYS A 126 -10.96 -9.96 1.44
CA LYS A 126 -10.08 -11.09 1.18
C LYS A 126 -9.56 -11.07 -0.25
N ALA A 127 -10.42 -10.88 -1.25
CA ALA A 127 -10.03 -10.79 -2.64
C ALA A 127 -9.01 -9.66 -2.87
N HIS A 128 -9.26 -8.48 -2.27
CA HIS A 128 -8.35 -7.34 -2.25
C HIS A 128 -6.98 -7.69 -1.67
N ASN A 129 -6.95 -8.28 -0.47
CA ASN A 129 -5.70 -8.64 0.21
C ASN A 129 -4.90 -9.69 -0.57
N GLU A 130 -5.56 -10.66 -1.19
CA GLU A 130 -4.90 -11.65 -2.04
C GLU A 130 -4.32 -11.01 -3.31
N SER A 131 -5.01 -10.06 -3.93
CA SER A 131 -4.48 -9.32 -5.09
C SER A 131 -3.28 -8.44 -4.75
N VAL A 132 -3.26 -7.86 -3.54
CA VAL A 132 -2.08 -7.13 -3.03
C VAL A 132 -0.88 -8.07 -2.89
N LYS A 133 -1.08 -9.25 -2.30
CA LYS A 133 -0.03 -10.27 -2.16
C LYS A 133 0.48 -10.75 -3.53
N ALA A 134 -0.42 -10.97 -4.49
CA ALA A 134 -0.03 -11.35 -5.86
C ALA A 134 0.87 -10.29 -6.52
N ALA A 135 0.52 -9.01 -6.39
CA ALA A 135 1.35 -7.92 -6.90
C ALA A 135 2.72 -7.83 -6.19
N LEU A 136 2.77 -8.03 -4.88
CA LEU A 136 4.03 -8.06 -4.11
C LEU A 136 4.90 -9.27 -4.46
N THR A 137 4.31 -10.44 -4.69
CA THR A 137 5.05 -11.62 -5.21
C THR A 137 5.68 -11.29 -6.57
N HIS A 138 4.90 -10.69 -7.48
CA HIS A 138 5.42 -10.30 -8.78
C HIS A 138 6.53 -9.24 -8.67
N LEU A 139 6.42 -8.30 -7.74
CA LEU A 139 7.50 -7.36 -7.40
C LEU A 139 8.77 -8.10 -7.00
N GLU A 140 8.67 -9.05 -6.07
CA GLU A 140 9.82 -9.80 -5.57
C GLU A 140 10.51 -10.63 -6.66
N GLU A 141 9.73 -11.19 -7.59
CA GLU A 141 10.25 -12.04 -8.67
C GLU A 141 10.97 -11.26 -9.77
N ASN A 142 10.52 -10.03 -10.05
CA ASN A 142 10.87 -9.30 -11.27
C ASN A 142 11.56 -7.95 -11.02
N TYR A 143 11.35 -7.32 -9.87
CA TYR A 143 11.75 -5.93 -9.62
C TYR A 143 12.49 -5.72 -8.29
N ALA A 144 12.64 -6.76 -7.46
CA ALA A 144 13.44 -6.69 -6.25
C ALA A 144 14.90 -7.06 -6.53
N PHE A 145 15.78 -6.07 -6.38
CA PHE A 145 17.22 -6.26 -6.55
C PHE A 145 18.00 -5.74 -5.34
N LEU A 146 19.00 -6.51 -4.90
CA LEU A 146 20.00 -6.10 -3.92
C LEU A 146 21.04 -5.24 -4.64
N ARG A 147 21.29 -4.04 -4.12
CA ARG A 147 22.32 -3.16 -4.65
C ARG A 147 23.71 -3.63 -4.23
N THR A 148 24.54 -4.03 -5.20
CA THR A 148 25.94 -4.41 -4.96
C THR A 148 26.91 -3.54 -5.77
N ALA A 149 28.21 -3.60 -5.46
CA ALA A 149 29.23 -2.84 -6.19
C ALA A 149 29.44 -3.36 -7.63
N SER A 150 29.13 -4.63 -7.88
CA SER A 150 29.29 -5.33 -9.16
C SER A 150 28.01 -5.37 -10.01
N GLY A 151 26.92 -4.74 -9.55
CA GLY A 151 25.62 -4.73 -10.22
C GLY A 151 24.45 -5.09 -9.29
N ASN A 152 23.31 -5.40 -9.88
CA ASN A 152 22.08 -5.75 -9.17
C ASN A 152 21.89 -7.28 -9.14
N GLU A 153 21.73 -7.85 -7.95
CA GLU A 153 21.41 -9.27 -7.75
C GLU A 153 19.91 -9.40 -7.44
N LYS A 154 19.20 -10.42 -7.93
CA LYS A 154 17.81 -10.65 -7.51
C LYS A 154 17.72 -10.82 -5.99
N ALA A 155 16.72 -10.22 -5.37
CA ALA A 155 16.57 -10.22 -3.93
C ALA A 155 15.22 -10.78 -3.46
N GLN A 156 15.23 -11.30 -2.24
CA GLN A 156 14.06 -11.62 -1.44
C GLN A 156 13.72 -10.41 -0.56
N ILE A 157 12.43 -10.11 -0.40
CA ILE A 157 11.96 -8.92 0.33
C ILE A 157 11.29 -9.28 1.64
N VAL A 158 11.22 -8.29 2.53
CA VAL A 158 10.25 -8.23 3.62
C VAL A 158 9.32 -7.07 3.31
N ALA A 159 8.02 -7.27 3.46
CA ALA A 159 7.01 -6.22 3.39
C ALA A 159 6.07 -6.29 4.60
N GLY A 160 5.45 -5.16 4.95
CA GLY A 160 4.28 -5.11 5.83
C GLY A 160 3.06 -4.68 5.02
N ILE A 161 1.95 -5.41 5.13
CA ILE A 161 0.69 -5.11 4.44
C ILE A 161 -0.30 -4.57 5.47
N PHE A 162 -0.80 -3.35 5.25
CA PHE A 162 -1.77 -2.68 6.14
C PHE A 162 -3.01 -2.31 5.33
N ALA A 163 -4.14 -2.97 5.58
CA ALA A 163 -5.39 -2.79 4.85
C ALA A 163 -6.35 -1.83 5.57
N HIS A 164 -6.98 -0.93 4.82
CA HIS A 164 -7.93 0.07 5.27
C HIS A 164 -9.16 0.10 4.37
N THR A 165 -10.32 0.45 4.92
CA THR A 165 -11.62 0.45 4.21
C THR A 165 -12.18 1.85 3.93
N THR A 166 -11.68 2.87 4.63
CA THR A 166 -12.18 4.25 4.55
C THR A 166 -11.10 5.25 4.15
N SER A 167 -11.50 6.32 3.47
CA SER A 167 -10.67 7.49 3.22
C SER A 167 -10.58 8.35 4.48
N ARG A 168 -9.64 9.30 4.51
CA ARG A 168 -9.54 10.28 5.61
C ARG A 168 -10.77 11.17 5.75
N ASP A 169 -11.53 11.36 4.66
CA ASP A 169 -12.75 12.17 4.65
C ASP A 169 -14.00 11.34 5.02
N GLY A 170 -13.82 10.03 5.29
CA GLY A 170 -14.88 9.08 5.63
C GLY A 170 -15.53 8.41 4.42
N ASP A 171 -15.03 8.66 3.21
CA ASP A 171 -15.56 8.03 1.99
C ASP A 171 -15.12 6.56 1.88
N PRO A 172 -15.93 5.69 1.26
CA PRO A 172 -15.52 4.33 0.92
C PRO A 172 -14.24 4.33 0.09
N GLN A 173 -13.18 3.72 0.63
CA GLN A 173 -11.88 3.63 -0.01
C GLN A 173 -11.12 2.40 0.49
N LEU A 174 -11.36 1.26 -0.15
CA LEU A 174 -10.61 0.04 0.11
C LEU A 174 -9.20 0.17 -0.48
N HIS A 175 -8.19 0.16 0.40
CA HIS A 175 -6.81 0.27 0.00
C HIS A 175 -5.87 -0.44 0.98
N SER A 176 -4.70 -0.85 0.51
CA SER A 176 -3.63 -1.38 1.35
C SER A 176 -2.30 -0.69 1.10
N HIS A 177 -1.57 -0.41 2.18
CA HIS A 177 -0.16 -0.04 2.12
C HIS A 177 0.69 -1.30 2.11
N GLY A 178 1.33 -1.60 0.99
CA GLY A 178 2.40 -2.59 0.88
C GLY A 178 3.74 -1.93 1.15
N VAL A 179 4.13 -1.87 2.41
CA VAL A 179 5.36 -1.23 2.88
C VAL A 179 6.51 -2.20 2.67
N VAL A 180 7.24 -2.07 1.56
CA VAL A 180 8.42 -2.90 1.24
C VAL A 180 9.62 -2.37 2.02
N LEU A 181 10.15 -3.16 2.94
CA LEU A 181 11.29 -2.77 3.76
C LEU A 181 12.53 -2.67 2.87
N ASN A 182 13.34 -1.63 3.07
CA ASN A 182 14.58 -1.44 2.32
C ASN A 182 15.70 -2.42 2.74
N SER A 183 15.36 -3.44 3.52
CA SER A 183 16.26 -4.51 3.95
C SER A 183 15.89 -5.77 3.19
N CYS A 184 16.80 -6.26 2.35
CA CYS A 184 16.59 -7.43 1.50
C CYS A 184 17.75 -8.42 1.61
N GLN A 185 17.55 -9.64 1.09
CA GLN A 185 18.56 -10.68 0.99
C GLN A 185 18.74 -11.10 -0.48
N GLY A 186 19.97 -11.11 -0.97
CA GLY A 186 20.31 -11.63 -2.30
C GLY A 186 19.97 -13.12 -2.41
N LYS A 187 19.31 -13.51 -3.51
CA LYS A 187 18.85 -14.89 -3.74
C LYS A 187 20.01 -15.87 -3.95
N GLU A 188 21.11 -15.42 -4.55
CA GLU A 188 22.26 -16.26 -4.90
C GLU A 188 23.34 -16.16 -3.82
N SER A 189 23.66 -14.94 -3.39
CA SER A 189 24.74 -14.69 -2.44
C SER A 189 24.35 -14.88 -0.98
N GLY A 190 23.05 -14.86 -0.66
CA GLY A 190 22.53 -14.85 0.70
C GLY A 190 22.89 -13.59 1.50
N LYS A 191 23.57 -12.63 0.87
CA LYS A 191 24.00 -11.37 1.51
C LYS A 191 22.81 -10.47 1.73
N THR A 192 22.84 -9.73 2.82
CA THR A 192 21.80 -8.75 3.14
C THR A 192 22.24 -7.34 2.76
N GLY A 193 21.30 -6.49 2.40
CA GLY A 193 21.60 -5.09 2.10
C GLY A 193 20.37 -4.28 1.72
N ALA A 194 20.61 -3.24 0.92
CA ALA A 194 19.56 -2.31 0.50
C ALA A 194 18.99 -2.67 -0.87
N LEU A 195 17.68 -2.44 -1.04
CA LEU A 195 17.02 -2.60 -2.33
C LEU A 195 17.45 -1.52 -3.32
N ASP A 196 17.50 -1.88 -4.60
CA ASP A 196 17.40 -0.91 -5.68
C ASP A 196 15.97 -0.39 -5.78
N GLY A 197 15.73 0.76 -5.14
CA GLY A 197 14.43 1.41 -5.16
C GLY A 197 14.01 1.94 -6.54
N MET A 198 14.95 2.17 -7.46
CA MET A 198 14.61 2.68 -8.80
C MET A 198 13.86 1.66 -9.63
N ALA A 199 14.25 0.38 -9.56
CA ALA A 199 13.54 -0.71 -10.23
C ALA A 199 12.08 -0.82 -9.77
N ILE A 200 11.83 -0.68 -8.47
CA ILE A 200 10.48 -0.70 -7.89
C ILE A 200 9.66 0.52 -8.33
N LEU A 201 10.26 1.71 -8.32
CA LEU A 201 9.59 2.94 -8.78
C LEU A 201 9.18 2.84 -10.25
N GLN A 202 10.05 2.32 -11.11
CA GLN A 202 9.75 2.11 -12.53
C GLN A 202 8.64 1.06 -12.74
N ALA A 203 8.53 0.07 -11.86
CA ALA A 203 7.52 -0.98 -11.92
C ALA A 203 6.12 -0.56 -11.42
N GLN A 204 5.97 0.63 -10.81
CA GLN A 204 4.74 1.10 -10.15
C GLN A 204 3.47 0.88 -11.00
N HIS A 205 3.49 1.28 -12.27
CA HIS A 205 2.34 1.16 -13.16
C HIS A 205 1.97 -0.31 -13.40
N ARG A 206 2.99 -1.13 -13.66
CA ARG A 206 2.83 -2.56 -13.92
C ARG A 206 2.26 -3.30 -12.71
N LEU A 207 2.77 -3.01 -11.51
CA LEU A 207 2.26 -3.58 -10.26
C LEU A 207 0.80 -3.21 -10.03
N GLY A 208 0.43 -1.97 -10.35
CA GLY A 208 -0.96 -1.54 -10.30
C GLY A 208 -1.87 -2.32 -11.25
N GLU A 209 -1.41 -2.62 -12.47
CA GLU A 209 -2.16 -3.43 -13.44
C GLU A 209 -2.35 -4.86 -12.97
N ILE A 210 -1.30 -5.51 -12.47
CA ILE A 210 -1.36 -6.88 -11.93
C ILE A 210 -2.37 -6.95 -10.79
N TYR A 211 -2.27 -6.04 -9.83
CA TYR A 211 -3.22 -5.95 -8.74
C TYR A 211 -4.67 -5.82 -9.23
N ARG A 212 -4.93 -4.95 -10.23
CA ARG A 212 -6.30 -4.76 -10.74
C ARG A 212 -6.80 -5.98 -11.51
N ASN A 213 -5.94 -6.63 -12.28
CA ASN A 213 -6.30 -7.85 -13.01
C ASN A 213 -6.69 -8.97 -12.04
N GLU A 214 -5.85 -9.21 -11.04
CA GLU A 214 -6.09 -10.21 -9.99
C GLU A 214 -7.38 -9.90 -9.23
N LEU A 215 -7.61 -8.63 -8.87
CA LEU A 215 -8.82 -8.23 -8.16
C LEU A 215 -10.07 -8.40 -9.03
N GLN A 216 -10.00 -8.01 -10.30
CA GLN A 216 -11.10 -8.19 -11.26
C GLN A 216 -11.49 -9.67 -11.33
N HIS A 217 -10.52 -10.54 -11.57
CA HIS A 217 -10.76 -11.98 -11.69
C HIS A 217 -11.34 -12.59 -10.41
N LYS A 218 -10.83 -12.20 -9.24
CA LYS A 218 -11.36 -12.69 -7.94
C LYS A 218 -12.79 -12.22 -7.69
N LEU A 219 -13.13 -10.99 -8.06
CA LEU A 219 -14.50 -10.48 -7.94
C LEU A 219 -15.46 -11.18 -8.89
N GLU A 220 -15.02 -11.49 -10.11
CA GLU A 220 -15.82 -12.27 -11.06
C GLU A 220 -16.13 -13.67 -10.50
N ASN A 221 -15.15 -14.31 -9.85
CA ASN A 221 -15.35 -15.59 -9.15
C ASN A 221 -16.30 -15.49 -7.94
N LEU A 222 -16.51 -14.28 -7.38
CA LEU A 222 -17.51 -14.03 -6.34
C LEU A 222 -18.89 -13.69 -6.92
N GLY A 223 -19.05 -13.63 -8.24
CA GLY A 223 -20.32 -13.38 -8.91
C GLY A 223 -20.56 -11.92 -9.33
N TYR A 224 -19.55 -11.05 -9.23
CA TYR A 224 -19.63 -9.70 -9.78
C TYR A 224 -19.46 -9.72 -11.30
N ILE A 225 -20.26 -8.93 -12.00
CA ILE A 225 -20.09 -8.71 -13.44
C ILE A 225 -19.27 -7.44 -13.59
N THR A 226 -18.11 -7.54 -14.24
CA THR A 226 -17.20 -6.41 -14.42
C THR A 226 -17.13 -5.95 -15.87
N ARG A 227 -16.81 -4.66 -16.06
CA ARG A 227 -16.53 -4.08 -17.37
C ARG A 227 -15.24 -3.28 -17.28
N GLN A 228 -14.29 -3.53 -18.18
CA GLN A 228 -13.07 -2.75 -18.26
C GLN A 228 -13.35 -1.31 -18.73
N VAL A 229 -12.59 -0.37 -18.18
CA VAL A 229 -12.66 1.05 -18.49
C VAL A 229 -11.25 1.57 -18.76
N SER A 230 -11.07 2.22 -19.91
CA SER A 230 -9.79 2.84 -20.26
C SER A 230 -9.54 4.06 -19.38
N LEU A 231 -8.32 4.16 -18.85
CA LEU A 231 -7.83 5.36 -18.18
C LEU A 231 -6.79 6.04 -19.08
N GLN A 232 -6.47 7.30 -18.77
CA GLN A 232 -5.35 7.99 -19.44
C GLN A 232 -4.02 7.22 -19.31
N ARG A 233 -3.87 6.40 -18.25
CA ARG A 233 -2.74 5.48 -18.03
C ARG A 233 -3.25 4.09 -17.66
N GLY A 234 -3.28 3.19 -18.64
CA GLY A 234 -3.70 1.80 -18.49
C GLY A 234 -5.22 1.64 -18.44
N TYR A 235 -5.70 0.62 -17.73
CA TYR A 235 -7.13 0.33 -17.57
C TYR A 235 -7.52 0.19 -16.10
N SER A 236 -8.81 0.33 -15.83
CA SER A 236 -9.51 -0.06 -14.60
C SER A 236 -10.70 -0.95 -14.97
N PHE A 237 -11.54 -1.29 -14.00
CA PHE A 237 -12.84 -1.90 -14.23
C PHE A 237 -13.90 -1.29 -13.32
N GLU A 238 -15.15 -1.45 -13.74
CA GLU A 238 -16.39 -1.12 -13.02
C GLU A 238 -17.18 -2.41 -12.74
N ILE A 239 -18.03 -2.40 -11.71
CA ILE A 239 -18.97 -3.50 -11.43
C ILE A 239 -20.35 -3.07 -11.93
N THR A 240 -20.97 -3.89 -12.79
CA THR A 240 -22.21 -3.52 -13.50
C THR A 240 -23.47 -4.06 -12.85
N ASN A 241 -23.38 -5.13 -12.05
CA ASN A 241 -24.54 -5.79 -11.44
C ASN A 241 -24.88 -5.30 -10.02
N ILE A 242 -24.32 -4.18 -9.58
CA ILE A 242 -24.56 -3.57 -8.25
C ILE A 242 -25.37 -2.28 -8.30
N GLY A 243 -25.83 -1.85 -9.49
CA GLY A 243 -26.75 -0.72 -9.64
C GLY A 243 -26.14 0.67 -9.37
N LEU A 244 -24.80 0.80 -9.36
CA LEU A 244 -24.15 2.11 -9.19
C LEU A 244 -24.34 2.98 -10.43
N THR A 245 -24.86 4.19 -10.23
CA THR A 245 -24.96 5.21 -11.28
C THR A 245 -23.65 5.99 -11.41
N GLN A 246 -23.46 6.65 -12.55
CA GLN A 246 -22.30 7.51 -12.75
C GLN A 246 -22.26 8.66 -11.73
N GLU A 247 -23.42 9.22 -11.37
CA GLU A 247 -23.53 10.27 -10.35
C GLU A 247 -22.98 9.82 -8.99
N VAL A 248 -23.26 8.59 -8.58
CA VAL A 248 -22.73 8.02 -7.33
C VAL A 248 -21.20 7.86 -7.41
N ARG A 249 -20.69 7.37 -8.54
CA ARG A 249 -19.24 7.23 -8.76
C ARG A 249 -18.53 8.57 -8.70
N ASP A 250 -19.06 9.57 -9.38
CA ASP A 250 -18.51 10.92 -9.43
C ASP A 250 -18.52 11.55 -8.03
N HIS A 251 -19.60 11.34 -7.27
CA HIS A 251 -19.71 11.84 -5.90
C HIS A 251 -18.55 11.39 -5.01
N PHE A 252 -18.19 10.10 -5.07
CA PHE A 252 -17.11 9.51 -4.26
C PHE A 252 -15.72 9.57 -4.93
N SER A 253 -15.63 10.15 -6.12
CA SER A 253 -14.38 10.30 -6.88
C SER A 253 -13.79 11.72 -6.84
N LYS A 254 -14.53 12.70 -6.30
CA LYS A 254 -14.12 14.12 -6.17
C LYS A 254 -12.71 14.34 -5.62
N ARG A 255 -12.29 13.52 -4.65
CA ARG A 255 -10.94 13.62 -4.08
C ARG A 255 -9.87 13.14 -5.06
N SER A 256 -10.10 12.01 -5.72
CA SER A 256 -9.19 11.49 -6.73
C SER A 256 -9.09 12.44 -7.91
N GLU A 257 -10.19 13.04 -8.34
CA GLU A 257 -10.24 14.06 -9.39
C GLU A 257 -9.45 15.32 -9.01
N ALA A 258 -9.58 15.81 -7.79
CA ALA A 258 -8.81 16.96 -7.32
C ALA A 258 -7.30 16.67 -7.34
N ILE A 259 -6.88 15.47 -6.93
CA ILE A 259 -5.47 15.05 -6.96
C ILE A 259 -4.98 14.88 -8.41
N ASP A 260 -5.80 14.27 -9.28
CA ASP A 260 -5.45 14.05 -10.68
C ASP A 260 -5.29 15.39 -11.40
N LYS A 261 -6.18 16.35 -11.12
CA LYS A 261 -6.11 17.71 -11.62
C LYS A 261 -4.83 18.41 -11.15
N GLU A 262 -4.52 18.35 -9.86
CA GLU A 262 -3.31 18.96 -9.29
C GLU A 262 -2.03 18.35 -9.90
N VAL A 263 -1.97 17.03 -10.11
CA VAL A 263 -0.82 16.37 -10.78
C VAL A 263 -0.74 16.76 -12.26
N SER A 264 -1.88 16.95 -12.92
CA SER A 264 -1.91 17.41 -14.32
C SER A 264 -1.46 18.86 -14.46
N GLU A 265 -1.84 19.73 -13.53
CA GLU A 265 -1.46 21.15 -13.50
C GLU A 265 -0.02 21.34 -13.01
N HIS A 266 0.50 20.40 -12.22
CA HIS A 266 1.85 20.40 -11.66
C HIS A 266 2.56 19.05 -11.85
N PRO A 267 3.02 18.72 -13.06
CA PRO A 267 3.65 17.43 -13.39
C PRO A 267 4.91 17.11 -12.57
N GLU A 268 5.57 18.13 -12.03
CA GLU A 268 6.73 18.02 -11.15
C GLU A 268 6.38 17.51 -9.74
N LYS A 269 5.11 17.58 -9.33
CA LYS A 269 4.67 17.13 -8.01
C LYS A 269 4.43 15.62 -8.03
N SER A 270 4.94 14.94 -7.00
CA SER A 270 4.50 13.56 -6.74
C SER A 270 3.02 13.55 -6.41
N ARG A 271 2.32 12.47 -6.76
CA ARG A 271 0.91 12.27 -6.39
C ARG A 271 0.68 12.37 -4.87
N SER A 272 1.65 11.91 -4.07
CA SER A 272 1.61 12.05 -2.62
C SER A 272 1.65 13.51 -2.17
N LYS A 273 2.42 14.37 -2.85
CA LYS A 273 2.46 15.82 -2.60
C LYS A 273 1.17 16.51 -3.05
N ALA A 274 0.65 16.19 -4.23
CA ALA A 274 -0.64 16.68 -4.71
C ALA A 274 -1.81 16.29 -3.77
N ALA A 275 -1.79 15.09 -3.19
CA ALA A 275 -2.76 14.64 -2.18
C ALA A 275 -2.67 15.38 -0.84
N VAL A 276 -1.51 15.97 -0.53
CA VAL A 276 -1.33 16.85 0.63
C VAL A 276 -1.91 18.24 0.34
N ASP A 277 -1.69 18.75 -0.87
CA ASP A 277 -2.01 20.14 -1.22
C ASP A 277 -3.51 20.34 -1.51
N THR A 278 -4.20 19.32 -2.03
CA THR A 278 -5.64 19.36 -2.39
C THR A 278 -6.62 19.15 -1.22
N ARG A 279 -6.13 19.16 0.02
CA ARG A 279 -6.92 18.86 1.22
C ARG A 279 -8.00 19.92 1.51
N LYS A 280 -9.25 19.48 1.77
CA LYS A 280 -10.34 20.30 2.36
C LYS A 280 -10.78 19.70 3.71
N LYS A 281 -11.38 20.51 4.60
CA LYS A 281 -11.89 20.07 5.92
C LYS A 281 -13.14 19.17 5.79
N LYS A 282 -13.24 18.17 6.68
CA LYS A 282 -14.23 17.07 6.78
C LYS A 282 -15.69 17.54 6.56
N ARG A 283 -16.49 16.83 5.74
CA ARG A 283 -17.95 17.05 5.60
C ARG A 283 -18.68 15.70 5.50
N ARG A 284 -19.54 15.38 6.48
CA ARG A 284 -20.36 14.15 6.53
C ARG A 284 -21.70 14.38 5.81
N LYS A 285 -22.02 13.63 4.75
CA LYS A 285 -23.36 13.65 4.10
C LYS A 285 -23.68 12.36 3.32
N LEU A 286 -23.40 11.21 3.93
CA LEU A 286 -23.38 9.91 3.24
C LEU A 286 -24.75 9.23 3.09
N ILE A 287 -25.64 9.36 4.08
CA ILE A 287 -26.90 8.59 4.14
C ILE A 287 -27.99 9.17 3.21
N GLU A 288 -28.02 10.49 3.01
CA GLU A 288 -29.04 11.15 2.17
C GLU A 288 -28.90 10.83 0.67
N LEU A 289 -27.67 10.68 0.15
CA LEU A 289 -27.46 10.47 -1.28
C LEU A 289 -27.82 9.05 -1.75
N LEU A 290 -27.59 8.05 -0.91
CA LEU A 290 -27.88 6.64 -1.25
C LEU A 290 -29.37 6.32 -1.19
N ALA A 291 -30.14 7.05 -0.37
CA ALA A 291 -31.60 6.95 -0.34
C ALA A 291 -32.27 7.48 -1.63
N LEU A 292 -31.61 8.40 -2.33
CA LEU A 292 -32.11 8.99 -3.57
C LEU A 292 -31.80 8.14 -4.82
N SER A 293 -30.81 7.24 -4.76
CA SER A 293 -30.41 6.40 -5.90
C SER A 293 -31.17 5.06 -6.01
N GLY A 294 -32.21 4.84 -5.20
CA GLY A 294 -33.13 3.69 -5.37
C GLY A 294 -32.51 2.30 -5.10
N GLY A 295 -31.35 2.23 -4.45
CA GLY A 295 -30.72 0.96 -4.09
C GLY A 295 -31.54 0.24 -3.02
N LYS A 296 -32.36 -0.75 -3.41
CA LYS A 296 -32.97 -1.67 -2.46
C LYS A 296 -31.85 -2.48 -1.80
N LEU A 297 -31.57 -2.18 -0.54
CA LEU A 297 -30.95 -3.12 0.39
C LEU A 297 -31.83 -4.38 0.34
N LYS A 298 -31.26 -5.51 -0.09
CA LYS A 298 -31.92 -6.80 0.12
C LYS A 298 -31.72 -7.14 1.60
N ASP A 299 -32.83 -7.28 2.30
CA ASP A 299 -32.92 -7.72 3.69
C ASP A 299 -32.18 -9.05 3.94
#